data_AF-A0A535Z578-F1
#
_entry.id   AF-A0A535Z578-F1
#
_cell.length_a   1.000
_cell.length_b   1.000
_cell.length_c   1.000
_cell.angle_alpha   90.00
_cell.angle_beta   90.00
_cell.angle_gamma   90.00
#
_symmetry.space_group_name_H-M   'P 1'
#
loop_
_entity.id
_entity.type
_entity.pdbx_description
1 polymer ?
#
loop_
_entity_poly.entity_id
_entity_poly.type
_entity_poly.pdbx_seq_one_letter_code
_entity_poly.pdbx_strand_id
1 'polypeptide(L)'
;MRRTTSRSSTRSGSRRASSSRSKRSKRAARPRLSTRQVREIVGVLLMLAALLGVLAILSHAGSILGFIRDGMVAGFGSAWFVPVVAAIALSAYLLWPKAPRPRGIDFVAGMVTVLSLIGLFGLAAGAGGSAGRAIDSALIGLVTRVGAWALLIAGLVIGLIVTIHFSPGALLVAAVGGLRAANAERARLRDLVAAPAQEKGKPQKATPASSDLLTRSAASFATAPASADQRALWEVDEPEDVAPERPASTPATTVAVEDDAPRASEPVMRVVAETEDDLPEIEWKLPSIALLDTVTARRERMADEIKRNVKILESTLQTFGVECKVVGVNPGPAVTQYEVQPGPGVQVKRITALQNDLSLALAAAPLRIEAPIPGKSAVGIEVPNKSASLVTIR
;
A
#
# COMPACT_ATOMS: atom_id res chain seq x y z
N MET A 1 62.93 68.86 25.20
CA MET A 1 63.35 69.10 26.59
C MET A 1 62.69 68.07 27.50
N ARG A 2 63.49 67.39 28.35
CA ARG A 2 63.23 66.69 29.64
C ARG A 2 61.99 65.76 29.76
N ARG A 3 62.20 64.44 29.88
CA ARG A 3 62.38 63.63 31.11
C ARG A 3 61.10 63.53 31.96
N THR A 4 60.61 62.32 32.25
CA THR A 4 60.96 61.53 33.47
C THR A 4 60.17 60.22 33.55
N THR A 5 60.77 59.29 34.26
CA THR A 5 60.40 57.91 34.61
C THR A 5 59.39 57.79 35.77
N SER A 6 58.84 56.57 35.91
CA SER A 6 58.71 55.78 37.17
C SER A 6 57.32 55.54 37.79
N ARG A 7 56.95 54.24 37.76
CA ARG A 7 56.63 53.32 38.88
C ARG A 7 55.48 53.59 39.88
N SER A 8 54.61 52.57 39.94
CA SER A 8 53.95 51.93 41.10
C SER A 8 52.95 52.71 41.97
N SER A 9 51.73 52.17 42.12
CA SER A 9 51.37 51.35 43.31
C SER A 9 49.91 50.90 43.29
N THR A 10 49.69 49.78 43.98
CA THR A 10 48.48 48.98 44.18
C THR A 10 47.32 49.66 44.91
N ARG A 11 46.11 49.18 44.62
CA ARG A 11 45.19 48.42 45.52
C ARG A 11 43.76 48.97 45.64
N SER A 12 42.82 48.02 45.52
CA SER A 12 41.59 47.87 46.30
C SER A 12 40.45 48.87 46.12
N GLY A 13 39.45 48.45 45.34
CA GLY A 13 38.07 48.93 45.44
C GLY A 13 37.11 47.84 44.96
N SER A 14 36.73 46.93 45.84
CA SER A 14 35.78 45.84 45.59
C SER A 14 34.41 46.39 45.20
N ARG A 15 34.07 46.38 43.91
CA ARG A 15 32.68 46.56 43.45
C ARG A 15 31.96 45.23 43.53
N ARG A 16 31.13 45.14 44.56
CA ARG A 16 30.18 44.06 44.85
C ARG A 16 29.16 44.01 43.70
N ALA A 17 29.34 43.06 42.78
CA ALA A 17 28.36 42.76 41.75
C ALA A 17 27.12 42.15 42.43
N SER A 18 26.01 42.87 42.43
CA SER A 18 24.70 42.37 42.80
C SER A 18 24.28 41.30 41.79
N SER A 19 24.45 40.03 42.16
CA SER A 19 23.90 38.91 41.40
C SER A 19 22.37 38.94 41.53
N SER A 20 21.70 39.53 40.54
CA SER A 20 20.27 39.35 40.33
C SER A 20 20.03 37.89 39.94
N ARG A 21 19.91 37.03 40.97
CA ARG A 21 19.56 35.63 40.86
C ARG A 21 18.12 35.55 40.38
N SER A 22 17.96 35.61 39.05
CA SER A 22 16.74 35.24 38.35
C SER A 22 16.30 33.87 38.86
N LYS A 23 15.27 33.86 39.70
CA LYS A 23 14.53 32.65 40.08
C LYS A 23 13.84 32.17 38.81
N ARG A 24 14.57 31.40 38.00
CA ARG A 24 14.02 30.61 36.91
C ARG A 24 13.00 29.65 37.52
N SER A 25 11.72 30.01 37.47
CA SER A 25 10.65 29.11 37.88
C SER A 25 10.80 27.85 37.03
N LYS A 26 11.13 26.72 37.68
CA LYS A 26 11.01 25.40 37.07
C LYS A 26 9.51 25.18 36.84
N ARG A 27 8.99 25.71 35.74
CA ARG A 27 7.64 25.42 35.26
C ARG A 27 7.69 23.93 34.91
N ALA A 28 7.06 23.12 35.76
CA ALA A 28 7.00 21.68 35.59
C ALA A 28 6.67 21.36 34.13
N ALA A 29 7.58 20.65 33.47
CA ALA A 29 7.36 20.17 32.12
C ALA A 29 6.19 19.19 32.20
N ARG A 30 4.98 19.65 31.87
CA ARG A 30 3.82 18.77 31.72
C ARG A 30 4.21 17.69 30.71
N PRO A 31 3.96 16.39 30.98
CA PRO A 31 4.19 15.37 29.99
C PRO A 31 3.27 15.68 28.81
N ARG A 32 3.85 16.18 27.72
CA ARG A 32 3.11 16.42 26.48
C ARG A 32 2.91 15.04 25.87
N LEU A 33 1.71 14.49 26.03
CA LEU A 33 1.28 13.32 25.26
C LEU A 33 1.56 13.62 23.79
N SER A 34 2.23 12.70 23.10
CA SER A 34 2.42 12.83 21.66
C SER A 34 1.06 12.78 20.97
N THR A 35 0.90 13.47 19.84
CA THR A 35 -0.35 13.44 19.04
C THR A 35 -0.77 12.02 18.68
N ARG A 36 0.21 11.12 18.53
CA ARG A 36 -0.02 9.69 18.34
C ARG A 36 -0.63 9.02 19.58
N GLN A 37 -0.07 9.26 20.77
CA GLN A 37 -0.62 8.73 22.02
C GLN A 37 -2.03 9.27 22.29
N VAL A 38 -2.30 10.54 22.00
CA VAL A 38 -3.66 11.10 22.13
C VAL A 38 -4.62 10.35 21.20
N ARG A 39 -4.24 10.09 19.94
CA ARG A 39 -5.04 9.34 18.97
C ARG A 39 -5.32 7.91 19.44
N GLU A 40 -4.29 7.21 19.92
CA GLU A 40 -4.42 5.84 20.45
C GLU A 40 -5.29 5.80 21.71
N ILE A 41 -5.15 6.76 22.64
CA ILE A 41 -6.00 6.87 23.84
C ILE A 41 -7.46 7.10 23.45
N VAL A 42 -7.74 8.03 22.52
CA VAL A 42 -9.10 8.30 22.05
C VAL A 42 -9.69 7.07 21.38
N GLY A 43 -8.92 6.37 20.55
CA GLY A 43 -9.36 5.13 19.91
C GLY A 43 -9.70 4.04 20.92
N VAL A 44 -8.86 3.82 21.93
CA VAL A 44 -9.12 2.82 22.98
C VAL A 44 -10.37 3.18 23.79
N LEU A 45 -10.56 4.46 24.11
CA LEU A 45 -11.75 4.94 24.83
C LEU A 45 -13.03 4.71 23.99
N LEU A 46 -12.99 4.99 22.69
CA LEU A 46 -14.10 4.72 21.78
C LEU A 46 -14.38 3.20 21.67
N MET A 47 -13.35 2.35 21.63
CA MET A 47 -13.53 0.90 21.65
C MET A 47 -14.22 0.42 22.92
N LEU A 48 -13.80 0.95 24.07
CA LEU A 48 -14.39 0.64 25.37
C LEU A 48 -15.86 1.07 25.41
N ALA A 49 -16.17 2.27 24.94
CA ALA A 49 -17.55 2.78 24.88
C ALA A 49 -18.43 1.91 23.97
N ALA A 50 -17.92 1.50 22.81
CA ALA A 50 -18.65 0.62 21.89
C ALA A 50 -18.88 -0.77 22.50
N LEU A 51 -17.87 -1.35 23.17
CA LEU A 51 -17.99 -2.62 23.88
C LEU A 51 -19.00 -2.54 25.02
N LEU A 52 -19.00 -1.45 25.79
CA LEU A 52 -19.99 -1.19 26.83
C LEU A 52 -21.41 -1.07 26.24
N GLY A 53 -21.56 -0.45 25.07
CA GLY A 53 -22.84 -0.37 24.36
C GLY A 53 -23.37 -1.74 23.92
N VAL A 54 -22.51 -2.59 23.36
CA VAL A 54 -22.88 -3.99 23.05
C VAL A 54 -23.25 -4.74 24.31
N LEU A 55 -22.40 -4.65 25.34
CA LEU A 55 -22.61 -5.37 26.60
C LEU A 55 -23.90 -4.91 27.29
N ALA A 56 -24.23 -3.62 27.22
CA ALA A 56 -25.48 -3.06 27.75
C ALA A 56 -26.73 -3.68 27.11
N ILE A 57 -26.69 -3.96 25.80
CA ILE A 57 -27.82 -4.59 25.09
C ILE A 57 -27.94 -6.08 25.44
N LEU A 58 -26.82 -6.79 25.57
CA LEU A 58 -26.80 -8.22 25.91
C LEU A 58 -27.14 -8.48 27.38
N SER A 59 -26.68 -7.61 28.28
CA SER A 59 -26.90 -7.77 29.71
C SER A 59 -28.29 -7.26 30.10
N HIS A 60 -29.12 -8.14 30.66
CA HIS A 60 -30.43 -7.76 31.22
C HIS A 60 -30.32 -7.21 32.65
N ALA A 61 -29.12 -6.76 33.07
CA ALA A 61 -28.83 -6.40 34.45
C ALA A 61 -29.21 -4.94 34.77
N GLY A 62 -29.95 -4.73 35.87
CA GLY A 62 -30.44 -3.42 36.35
C GLY A 62 -29.38 -2.49 36.97
N SER A 63 -28.22 -2.35 36.33
CA SER A 63 -27.11 -1.51 36.76
C SER A 63 -26.89 -0.32 35.81
N ILE A 64 -25.73 0.36 35.88
CA ILE A 64 -25.30 1.42 34.95
C ILE A 64 -25.47 1.03 33.47
N LEU A 65 -25.32 -0.26 33.14
CA LEU A 65 -25.56 -0.77 31.79
C LEU A 65 -27.02 -0.64 31.33
N GLY A 66 -27.99 -0.72 32.26
CA GLY A 66 -29.41 -0.47 31.97
C GLY A 66 -29.65 0.96 31.49
N PHE A 67 -29.04 1.96 32.14
CA PHE A 67 -29.13 3.35 31.70
C PHE A 67 -28.54 3.56 30.29
N ILE A 68 -27.39 2.94 30.01
CA ILE A 68 -26.75 2.99 28.68
C ILE A 68 -27.65 2.34 27.63
N ARG A 69 -28.21 1.16 27.94
CA ARG A 69 -29.16 0.44 27.09
C ARG A 69 -30.39 1.30 26.79
N ASP A 70 -31.04 1.81 27.82
CA ASP A 70 -32.27 2.61 27.69
C ASP A 70 -32.00 3.89 26.91
N GLY A 71 -30.86 4.55 27.16
CA GLY A 71 -30.41 5.70 26.37
C GLY A 71 -30.17 5.35 24.90
N MET A 72 -29.51 4.21 24.62
CA MET A 72 -29.28 3.74 23.25
C MET A 72 -30.57 3.36 22.53
N VAL A 73 -31.49 2.67 23.21
CA VAL A 73 -32.78 2.25 22.64
C VAL A 73 -33.70 3.46 22.48
N ALA A 74 -33.74 4.41 23.41
CA ALA A 74 -34.51 5.65 23.26
C ALA A 74 -33.93 6.57 22.18
N GLY A 75 -32.60 6.63 22.07
CA GLY A 75 -31.87 7.40 21.08
C GLY A 75 -32.02 6.84 19.67
N PHE A 76 -31.69 5.57 19.49
CA PHE A 76 -31.48 4.94 18.19
C PHE A 76 -32.42 3.77 17.90
N GLY A 77 -33.23 3.31 18.87
CA GLY A 77 -34.20 2.23 18.70
C GLY A 77 -33.53 0.90 18.30
N SER A 78 -34.03 0.26 17.25
CA SER A 78 -33.42 -0.93 16.66
C SER A 78 -32.11 -0.62 15.94
N ALA A 79 -31.88 0.65 15.55
CA ALA A 79 -30.64 1.10 14.90
C ALA A 79 -29.49 1.34 15.90
N TRP A 80 -29.59 0.87 17.14
CA TRP A 80 -28.56 1.02 18.18
C TRP A 80 -27.18 0.48 17.76
N PHE A 81 -27.15 -0.51 16.87
CA PHE A 81 -25.90 -1.10 16.37
C PHE A 81 -25.15 -0.15 15.44
N VAL A 82 -25.83 0.82 14.80
CA VAL A 82 -25.20 1.77 13.87
C VAL A 82 -24.12 2.63 14.56
N PRO A 83 -24.42 3.38 15.65
CA PRO A 83 -23.39 4.14 16.36
C PRO A 83 -22.32 3.25 17.00
N VAL A 84 -22.67 2.03 17.41
CA VAL A 84 -21.71 1.05 17.96
C VAL A 84 -20.71 0.60 16.89
N VAL A 85 -21.19 0.15 15.73
CA VAL A 85 -20.34 -0.27 14.62
C VAL A 85 -19.50 0.89 14.11
N ALA A 86 -20.07 2.09 14.01
CA ALA A 86 -19.33 3.29 13.64
C ALA A 86 -18.21 3.63 14.64
N ALA A 87 -18.47 3.50 15.95
CA ALA A 87 -17.45 3.69 16.99
C ALA A 87 -16.34 2.63 16.93
N ILE A 88 -16.68 1.37 16.65
CA ILE A 88 -15.70 0.29 16.44
C ILE A 88 -14.84 0.58 15.21
N ALA A 89 -15.45 0.97 14.08
CA ALA A 89 -14.73 1.29 12.85
C ALA A 89 -13.79 2.49 13.04
N LEU A 90 -14.26 3.55 13.70
CA LEU A 90 -13.45 4.73 14.01
C LEU A 90 -12.32 4.40 14.98
N SER A 91 -12.58 3.59 16.01
CA SER A 91 -11.56 3.08 16.93
C SER A 91 -10.47 2.30 16.18
N ALA A 92 -10.85 1.31 15.37
CA ALA A 92 -9.92 0.50 14.60
C ALA A 92 -9.04 1.37 13.68
N TYR A 93 -9.63 2.39 13.06
CA TYR A 93 -8.91 3.37 12.26
C TYR A 93 -7.89 4.20 13.08
N LEU A 94 -8.28 4.67 14.27
CA LEU A 94 -7.41 5.47 15.14
C LEU A 94 -6.22 4.67 15.71
N LEU A 95 -6.43 3.37 15.99
CA LEU A 95 -5.40 2.45 16.45
C LEU A 95 -4.48 1.95 15.32
N TRP A 96 -4.85 2.14 14.05
CA TRP A 96 -4.10 1.58 12.94
C TRP A 96 -2.68 2.21 12.82
N PRO A 97 -1.59 1.40 12.83
CA PRO A 97 -0.22 1.91 12.94
C PRO A 97 0.21 2.82 11.78
N LYS A 98 -0.35 2.57 10.59
CA LYS A 98 -0.08 3.31 9.34
C LYS A 98 -1.35 3.91 8.75
N ALA A 99 -2.30 4.36 9.57
CA ALA A 99 -3.50 5.01 9.07
C ALA A 99 -3.12 6.22 8.20
N PRO A 100 -3.64 6.35 6.96
CA PRO A 100 -3.53 7.59 6.21
C PRO A 100 -4.13 8.71 7.05
N ARG A 101 -3.63 9.96 6.94
CA ARG A 101 -4.21 11.07 7.71
C ARG A 101 -5.63 11.32 7.22
N PRO A 102 -6.64 11.34 8.11
CA PRO A 102 -8.01 11.58 7.68
C PRO A 102 -8.11 12.99 7.14
N ARG A 103 -8.68 13.14 5.96
CA ARG A 103 -9.08 14.44 5.44
C ARG A 103 -10.34 14.86 6.17
N GLY A 104 -10.58 16.17 6.30
CA GLY A 104 -11.83 16.67 6.91
C GLY A 104 -13.07 16.09 6.24
N ILE A 105 -13.00 15.86 4.92
CA ILE A 105 -14.08 15.26 4.14
C ILE A 105 -14.41 13.81 4.54
N ASP A 106 -13.43 13.03 5.01
CA ASP A 106 -13.65 11.63 5.42
C ASP A 106 -14.51 11.57 6.70
N PHE A 107 -14.30 12.53 7.61
CA PHE A 107 -15.12 12.66 8.82
C PHE A 107 -16.54 13.10 8.49
N VAL A 108 -16.70 14.08 7.60
CA VAL A 108 -18.01 14.55 7.15
C VAL A 108 -18.77 13.43 6.45
N ALA A 109 -18.11 12.72 5.53
CA ALA A 109 -18.69 11.57 4.85
C ALA A 109 -19.09 10.47 5.81
N GLY A 110 -18.25 10.15 6.81
CA GLY A 110 -18.59 9.16 7.83
C GLY A 110 -19.80 9.55 8.68
N MET A 111 -19.90 10.82 9.04
CA MET A 111 -21.08 11.35 9.73
C MET A 111 -22.33 11.22 8.88
N VAL A 112 -22.25 11.58 7.59
CA VAL A 112 -23.36 11.45 6.63
C VAL A 112 -23.77 9.99 6.48
N THR A 113 -22.83 9.04 6.39
CA THR A 113 -23.11 7.59 6.35
C THR A 113 -23.90 7.14 7.58
N VAL A 114 -23.46 7.54 8.78
CA VAL A 114 -24.10 7.17 10.06
C VAL A 114 -25.51 7.75 10.16
N LEU A 115 -25.68 9.03 9.85
CA LEU A 115 -26.99 9.69 9.85
C LEU A 115 -27.93 9.08 8.80
N SER A 116 -27.39 8.76 7.62
CA SER A 116 -28.15 8.12 6.54
C SER A 116 -28.66 6.75 6.94
N LEU A 117 -27.83 5.93 7.60
CA LEU A 117 -28.25 4.64 8.15
C LEU A 117 -29.32 4.80 9.23
N ILE A 118 -29.12 5.69 10.20
CA ILE A 118 -30.10 5.91 11.29
C ILE A 118 -31.45 6.37 10.73
N GLY A 119 -31.46 7.30 9.77
CA GLY A 119 -32.68 7.76 9.10
C GLY A 119 -33.33 6.64 8.27
N LEU A 120 -32.55 5.82 7.57
CA LEU A 120 -33.09 4.70 6.80
C LEU A 120 -33.83 3.69 7.71
N PHE A 121 -33.26 3.38 8.88
CA PHE A 121 -33.92 2.54 9.88
C PHE A 121 -35.15 3.21 10.51
N GLY A 122 -35.13 4.55 10.63
CA GLY A 122 -36.28 5.38 10.99
C GLY A 122 -37.44 5.18 10.01
N LEU A 123 -37.20 5.43 8.72
CA LEU A 123 -38.21 5.30 7.66
C LEU A 123 -38.68 3.87 7.41
N ALA A 124 -37.77 2.89 7.49
CA ALA A 124 -38.05 1.48 7.16
C ALA A 124 -38.92 0.79 8.21
N ALA A 125 -38.62 1.01 9.49
CA ALA A 125 -39.18 0.23 10.58
C ALA A 125 -39.83 1.09 11.67
N GLY A 126 -39.86 2.43 11.51
CA GLY A 126 -40.23 3.34 12.60
C GLY A 126 -39.30 3.22 13.82
N ALA A 127 -38.14 2.58 13.63
CA ALA A 127 -37.35 2.01 14.70
C ALA A 127 -35.99 2.70 14.88
N GLY A 128 -35.79 3.88 14.28
CA GLY A 128 -34.60 4.70 14.45
C GLY A 128 -34.52 5.49 15.76
N GLY A 129 -35.42 5.24 16.72
CA GLY A 129 -35.47 5.94 18.00
C GLY A 129 -35.87 7.42 17.87
N SER A 130 -35.41 8.27 18.78
CA SER A 130 -35.59 9.73 18.71
C SER A 130 -34.72 10.38 17.64
N ALA A 131 -33.49 9.90 17.45
CA ALA A 131 -32.56 10.42 16.44
C ALA A 131 -33.07 10.16 15.01
N GLY A 132 -33.50 8.93 14.71
CA GLY A 132 -34.10 8.60 13.42
C GLY A 132 -35.37 9.41 13.17
N ARG A 133 -36.28 9.51 14.15
CA ARG A 133 -37.49 10.35 14.01
C ARG A 133 -37.17 11.82 13.75
N ALA A 134 -36.13 12.37 14.39
CA ALA A 134 -35.70 13.74 14.13
C ALA A 134 -35.22 13.91 12.69
N ILE A 135 -34.36 13.00 12.20
CA ILE A 135 -33.87 12.99 10.81
C ILE A 135 -35.04 12.84 9.82
N ASP A 136 -35.94 11.89 10.07
CA ASP A 136 -37.11 11.61 9.24
C ASP A 136 -38.03 12.83 9.18
N SER A 137 -38.32 13.47 10.32
CA SER A 137 -39.18 14.66 10.38
C SER A 137 -38.58 15.85 9.62
N ALA A 138 -37.26 16.04 9.69
CA ALA A 138 -36.56 17.10 8.96
C ALA A 138 -36.57 16.82 7.45
N LEU A 139 -36.32 15.59 7.03
CA LEU A 139 -36.29 15.21 5.62
C LEU A 139 -37.68 15.16 4.99
N ILE A 140 -38.67 14.62 5.70
CA ILE A 140 -40.08 14.60 5.24
C ILE A 140 -40.67 16.01 5.23
N GLY A 141 -40.20 16.90 6.11
CA GLY A 141 -40.57 18.32 6.08
C GLY A 141 -40.02 19.06 4.87
N LEU A 142 -38.82 18.68 4.40
CA LEU A 142 -38.15 19.30 3.26
C LEU A 142 -38.56 18.66 1.91
N VAL A 143 -38.81 17.35 1.91
CA VAL A 143 -39.08 16.54 0.72
C VAL A 143 -40.18 15.53 1.04
N THR A 144 -40.88 14.99 0.05
CA THR A 144 -41.83 13.89 0.28
C THR A 144 -41.15 12.66 0.91
N ARG A 145 -41.93 11.78 1.55
CA ARG A 145 -41.42 10.52 2.14
C ARG A 145 -40.59 9.70 1.14
N VAL A 146 -41.01 9.65 -0.12
CA VAL A 146 -40.28 8.93 -1.19
C VAL A 146 -38.93 9.61 -1.46
N GLY A 147 -38.89 10.94 -1.50
CA GLY A 147 -37.63 11.67 -1.68
C GLY A 147 -36.71 11.58 -0.46
N ALA A 148 -37.24 11.47 0.76
CA ALA A 148 -36.43 11.22 1.96
C ALA A 148 -35.67 9.88 1.86
N TRP A 149 -36.32 8.81 1.39
CA TRP A 149 -35.65 7.54 1.08
C TRP A 149 -34.53 7.72 0.05
N ALA A 150 -34.82 8.42 -1.06
CA ALA A 150 -33.83 8.66 -2.11
C ALA A 150 -32.61 9.43 -1.60
N LEU A 151 -32.81 10.48 -0.80
CA LEU A 151 -31.73 11.28 -0.23
C LEU A 151 -30.89 10.50 0.77
N LEU A 152 -31.51 9.70 1.65
CA LEU A 152 -30.78 8.86 2.61
C LEU A 152 -29.97 7.77 1.90
N ILE A 153 -30.53 7.13 0.87
CA ILE A 153 -29.79 6.14 0.08
C ILE A 153 -28.63 6.80 -0.67
N ALA A 154 -28.85 7.96 -1.28
CA ALA A 154 -27.79 8.70 -1.97
C ALA A 154 -26.68 9.14 -0.99
N GLY A 155 -27.05 9.69 0.17
CA GLY A 155 -26.12 10.06 1.23
C GLY A 155 -25.32 8.87 1.77
N LEU A 156 -25.96 7.71 1.93
CA LEU A 156 -25.30 6.47 2.31
C LEU A 156 -24.27 6.02 1.27
N VAL A 157 -24.63 6.04 -0.01
CA VAL A 157 -23.73 5.63 -1.10
C VAL A 157 -22.55 6.59 -1.23
N ILE A 158 -22.79 7.90 -1.25
CA ILE A 158 -21.74 8.93 -1.32
C ILE A 158 -20.82 8.82 -0.10
N GLY A 159 -21.40 8.69 1.09
CA GLY A 159 -20.66 8.54 2.33
C GLY A 159 -19.76 7.30 2.33
N LEU A 160 -20.26 6.15 1.82
CA LEU A 160 -19.49 4.91 1.72
C LEU A 160 -18.34 5.01 0.71
N ILE A 161 -18.59 5.64 -0.44
CA ILE A 161 -17.56 5.86 -1.48
C ILE A 161 -16.41 6.69 -0.92
N VAL A 162 -16.71 7.80 -0.24
CA VAL A 162 -15.67 8.69 0.31
C VAL A 162 -14.96 8.06 1.50
N THR A 163 -15.69 7.44 2.44
CA THR A 163 -15.08 6.89 3.66
C THR A 163 -14.28 5.62 3.43
N ILE A 164 -14.80 4.68 2.64
CA ILE A 164 -14.19 3.36 2.46
C ILE A 164 -13.35 3.32 1.17
N HIS A 165 -13.31 4.40 0.38
CA HIS A 165 -12.78 4.37 -0.99
C HIS A 165 -13.40 3.20 -1.79
N PHE A 166 -14.66 2.89 -1.46
CA PHE A 166 -15.36 1.73 -1.97
C PHE A 166 -15.76 2.03 -3.42
N SER A 167 -15.13 1.35 -4.37
CA SER A 167 -15.51 1.43 -5.79
C SER A 167 -16.73 0.54 -6.02
N PRO A 168 -17.92 1.09 -6.29
CA PRO A 168 -19.10 0.28 -6.60
C PRO A 168 -18.88 -0.59 -7.84
N GLY A 169 -18.05 -0.12 -8.77
CA GLY A 169 -17.62 -0.88 -9.95
C GLY A 169 -16.79 -2.11 -9.59
N ALA A 170 -15.89 -2.01 -8.60
CA ALA A 170 -15.11 -3.17 -8.14
C ALA A 170 -16.00 -4.24 -7.49
N LEU A 171 -17.01 -3.84 -6.70
CA LEU A 171 -17.97 -4.79 -6.14
C LEU A 171 -18.86 -5.42 -7.22
N LEU A 172 -19.30 -4.67 -8.23
CA LEU A 172 -20.06 -5.22 -9.35
C LEU A 172 -19.25 -6.24 -10.14
N VAL A 173 -17.98 -5.94 -10.44
CA VAL A 173 -17.06 -6.87 -11.10
C VAL A 173 -16.80 -8.10 -10.25
N ALA A 174 -16.61 -7.94 -8.93
CA ALA A 174 -16.42 -9.05 -8.01
C ALA A 174 -17.70 -9.90 -7.86
N ALA A 175 -18.88 -9.29 -7.83
CA ALA A 175 -20.15 -9.99 -7.75
C ALA A 175 -20.46 -10.76 -9.05
N VAL A 176 -20.23 -10.15 -10.21
CA VAL A 176 -20.36 -10.82 -11.51
C VAL A 176 -19.33 -11.94 -11.65
N GLY A 177 -18.09 -11.73 -11.20
CA GLY A 177 -17.04 -12.74 -11.16
C GLY A 177 -17.41 -13.91 -10.24
N GLY A 178 -17.92 -13.62 -9.04
CA GLY A 178 -18.39 -14.62 -8.08
C GLY A 178 -19.60 -15.40 -8.60
N LEU A 179 -20.53 -14.74 -9.29
CA LEU A 179 -21.69 -15.40 -9.90
C LEU A 179 -21.28 -16.30 -11.07
N ARG A 180 -20.33 -15.86 -11.91
CA ARG A 180 -19.75 -16.68 -12.98
C ARG A 180 -18.99 -17.88 -12.43
N ALA A 181 -18.19 -17.69 -11.38
CA ALA A 181 -17.48 -18.76 -10.70
C ALA A 181 -18.44 -19.77 -10.07
N ALA A 182 -19.49 -19.31 -9.38
CA ALA A 182 -20.51 -20.16 -8.80
C ALA A 182 -21.30 -20.94 -9.86
N ASN A 183 -21.59 -20.32 -11.02
CA ASN A 183 -22.22 -21.01 -12.14
C ASN A 183 -21.30 -22.04 -12.80
N ALA A 184 -20.00 -21.76 -12.90
CA ALA A 184 -19.01 -22.71 -13.40
C ALA A 184 -18.83 -23.92 -12.45
N GLU A 185 -18.85 -23.68 -11.14
CA GLU A 185 -18.83 -24.72 -10.10
C GLU A 185 -20.07 -25.63 -10.22
N ARG A 186 -21.25 -25.03 -10.39
CA ARG A 186 -22.51 -25.75 -10.61
C ARG A 186 -22.50 -26.58 -11.89
N ALA A 187 -21.88 -26.07 -12.96
CA ALA A 187 -21.72 -26.81 -14.21
C ALA A 187 -20.80 -28.02 -14.03
N ARG A 188 -19.65 -27.86 -13.37
CA ARG A 188 -18.72 -28.97 -13.06
C ARG A 188 -19.37 -30.04 -12.19
N LEU A 189 -20.11 -29.64 -11.15
CA LEU A 189 -20.84 -30.57 -10.30
C LEU A 189 -21.93 -31.31 -11.10
N ARG A 190 -22.57 -30.65 -12.06
CA ARG A 190 -23.55 -31.28 -12.95
C ARG A 190 -22.91 -32.31 -13.88
N ASP A 191 -21.71 -32.05 -14.38
CA ASP A 191 -20.97 -32.99 -15.22
C ASP A 191 -20.43 -34.19 -14.43
N LEU A 192 -20.08 -34.00 -13.15
CA LEU A 192 -19.67 -35.08 -12.26
C LEU A 192 -20.86 -35.95 -11.77
N VAL A 193 -22.04 -35.35 -11.63
CA VAL A 193 -23.29 -36.06 -11.25
C VAL A 193 -24.00 -36.66 -12.46
N ALA A 194 -23.75 -36.14 -13.66
CA ALA A 194 -24.13 -36.78 -14.92
C ALA A 194 -23.30 -38.05 -15.11
N ALA A 195 -23.78 -39.16 -14.56
CA ALA A 195 -23.25 -40.49 -14.85
C ALA A 195 -23.14 -40.70 -16.38
N PRO A 196 -22.11 -41.41 -16.86
CA PRO A 196 -21.92 -41.63 -18.28
C PRO A 196 -23.15 -42.32 -18.84
N ALA A 197 -23.89 -41.60 -19.70
CA ALA A 197 -24.96 -42.19 -20.48
C ALA A 197 -24.35 -43.35 -21.26
N GLN A 198 -24.80 -44.57 -20.97
CA GLN A 198 -24.37 -45.81 -21.60
C GLN A 198 -24.26 -45.63 -23.11
N GLU A 199 -23.03 -45.69 -23.61
CA GLU A 199 -22.76 -45.94 -25.02
C GLU A 199 -23.44 -47.28 -25.38
N LYS A 200 -24.55 -47.19 -26.13
CA LYS A 200 -25.25 -48.34 -26.68
C LYS A 200 -24.28 -49.13 -27.56
N GLY A 201 -23.90 -50.32 -27.08
CA GLY A 201 -23.05 -51.26 -27.79
C GLY A 201 -23.63 -51.65 -29.15
N LYS A 202 -22.79 -51.61 -30.18
CA LYS A 202 -23.01 -52.33 -31.45
C LYS A 202 -22.73 -53.83 -31.20
N PRO A 203 -23.62 -54.76 -31.61
CA PRO A 203 -23.42 -56.18 -31.38
C PRO A 203 -22.45 -56.77 -32.40
N GLN A 204 -21.33 -57.34 -31.91
CA GLN A 204 -20.39 -58.11 -32.71
C GLN A 204 -20.66 -59.61 -32.50
N LYS A 205 -20.98 -60.32 -33.59
CA LYS A 205 -21.24 -61.76 -33.63
C LYS A 205 -19.96 -62.56 -33.33
N ALA A 206 -20.03 -63.52 -32.41
CA ALA A 206 -19.16 -64.71 -32.36
C ALA A 206 -19.58 -65.70 -33.49
N THR A 207 -18.76 -66.59 -34.06
CA THR A 207 -17.83 -67.64 -33.54
C THR A 207 -17.04 -68.21 -34.75
N PRO A 208 -16.20 -69.28 -34.72
CA PRO A 208 -15.45 -69.96 -33.64
C PRO A 208 -13.96 -70.26 -33.97
N ALA A 209 -13.27 -70.86 -32.99
CA ALA A 209 -11.86 -71.25 -32.98
C ALA A 209 -11.54 -72.62 -33.63
N SER A 210 -10.31 -72.79 -34.13
CA SER A 210 -9.58 -74.07 -34.04
C SER A 210 -8.06 -73.92 -34.31
N SER A 211 -7.28 -74.32 -33.29
CA SER A 211 -5.98 -75.04 -33.33
C SER A 211 -4.94 -74.72 -34.41
N ASP A 212 -3.86 -74.01 -34.07
CA ASP A 212 -2.55 -74.23 -34.71
C ASP A 212 -1.32 -73.62 -33.98
N LEU A 213 -1.19 -73.85 -32.65
CA LEU A 213 -0.08 -73.32 -31.85
C LEU A 213 0.98 -74.35 -31.42
N LEU A 214 1.20 -75.42 -32.21
CA LEU A 214 2.22 -76.44 -31.88
C LEU A 214 3.16 -76.86 -33.03
N THR A 215 3.28 -76.10 -34.13
CA THR A 215 4.15 -76.53 -35.27
C THR A 215 5.15 -75.48 -35.77
N ARG A 216 5.54 -74.47 -34.97
CA ARG A 216 6.64 -73.57 -35.37
C ARG A 216 7.78 -73.43 -34.38
N SER A 217 7.95 -74.43 -33.52
CA SER A 217 9.13 -74.62 -32.67
C SER A 217 10.29 -75.36 -33.38
N ALA A 218 10.32 -75.43 -34.71
CA ALA A 218 11.35 -76.19 -35.42
C ALA A 218 11.67 -75.58 -36.80
N ALA A 219 12.22 -74.37 -36.83
CA ALA A 219 13.00 -73.94 -37.99
C ALA A 219 13.94 -72.79 -37.64
N SER A 220 15.24 -73.07 -37.82
CA SER A 220 16.32 -72.10 -38.04
C SER A 220 16.94 -71.42 -36.82
N PHE A 221 17.70 -72.23 -36.10
CA PHE A 221 19.10 -71.90 -35.79
C PHE A 221 19.90 -71.73 -37.10
N ALA A 222 20.65 -70.64 -37.27
CA ALA A 222 22.04 -70.64 -37.78
C ALA A 222 22.63 -69.22 -37.95
N THR A 223 23.72 -68.97 -37.18
CA THR A 223 24.94 -68.22 -37.57
C THR A 223 25.05 -66.70 -37.27
N ALA A 224 26.03 -66.39 -36.40
CA ALA A 224 26.58 -65.09 -35.98
C ALA A 224 27.82 -64.69 -36.88
N PRO A 225 28.64 -63.62 -36.65
CA PRO A 225 28.76 -62.74 -35.47
C PRO A 225 29.17 -61.23 -35.69
N ALA A 226 29.30 -60.55 -34.54
CA ALA A 226 30.26 -59.47 -34.16
C ALA A 226 30.07 -58.01 -34.65
N SER A 227 29.79 -57.09 -33.72
CA SER A 227 30.78 -56.18 -33.11
C SER A 227 30.12 -55.18 -32.14
N ALA A 228 30.96 -54.58 -31.30
CA ALA A 228 30.68 -53.88 -30.05
C ALA A 228 29.90 -52.55 -30.21
N ASP A 229 29.06 -52.18 -29.22
CA ASP A 229 29.40 -51.08 -28.31
C ASP A 229 28.44 -51.02 -27.09
N GLN A 230 28.96 -50.52 -25.97
CA GLN A 230 28.30 -50.43 -24.68
C GLN A 230 27.52 -49.12 -24.50
N ARG A 231 26.29 -49.24 -23.98
CA ARG A 231 25.58 -48.37 -23.00
C ARG A 231 25.76 -46.83 -23.08
N ALA A 232 24.64 -46.13 -23.30
CA ALA A 232 24.00 -45.17 -22.37
C ALA A 232 22.84 -44.49 -23.13
N LEU A 233 21.55 -44.67 -22.79
CA LEU A 233 20.81 -44.05 -21.68
C LEU A 233 20.88 -42.50 -21.69
N TRP A 234 19.70 -41.89 -21.88
CA TRP A 234 19.32 -40.48 -21.71
C TRP A 234 19.48 -39.56 -22.92
N GLU A 235 18.52 -39.63 -23.84
CA GLU A 235 18.19 -38.53 -24.76
C GLU A 235 17.01 -37.76 -24.15
N VAL A 236 17.29 -36.55 -23.68
CA VAL A 236 16.29 -35.60 -23.17
C VAL A 236 16.01 -34.66 -24.34
N ASP A 237 14.76 -34.64 -24.80
CA ASP A 237 14.27 -33.68 -25.79
C ASP A 237 14.54 -32.24 -25.30
N GLU A 238 15.28 -31.48 -26.11
CA GLU A 238 15.39 -30.03 -25.99
C GLU A 238 14.00 -29.39 -26.22
N PRO A 239 13.56 -28.44 -25.38
CA PRO A 239 12.39 -27.64 -25.68
C PRO A 239 12.69 -26.61 -26.79
N GLU A 240 11.84 -26.59 -27.81
CA GLU A 240 11.85 -25.61 -28.91
C GLU A 240 11.88 -24.16 -28.41
N ASP A 241 12.84 -23.40 -28.95
CA ASP A 241 12.97 -21.95 -28.82
C ASP A 241 11.75 -21.23 -29.41
N VAL A 242 10.81 -20.81 -28.55
CA VAL A 242 9.79 -19.82 -28.92
C VAL A 242 10.43 -18.43 -28.88
N ALA A 243 10.74 -17.91 -30.06
CA ALA A 243 11.26 -16.57 -30.27
C ALA A 243 10.30 -15.49 -29.70
N PRO A 244 10.81 -14.44 -29.02
CA PRO A 244 9.98 -13.37 -28.49
C PRO A 244 9.52 -12.42 -29.61
N GLU A 245 8.20 -12.33 -29.76
CA GLU A 245 7.52 -11.42 -30.68
C GLU A 245 7.73 -9.96 -30.23
N ARG A 246 8.45 -9.18 -31.06
CA ARG A 246 8.65 -7.73 -30.88
C ARG A 246 7.34 -7.00 -31.22
N PRO A 247 6.82 -6.09 -30.37
CA PRO A 247 5.68 -5.25 -30.75
C PRO A 247 6.09 -4.26 -31.84
N ALA A 248 5.34 -4.29 -32.94
CA ALA A 248 5.57 -3.52 -34.14
C ALA A 248 5.40 -2.01 -33.91
N SER A 249 6.26 -1.28 -34.60
CA SER A 249 6.34 0.18 -34.73
C SER A 249 5.06 0.81 -35.28
N THR A 250 4.64 1.89 -34.65
CA THR A 250 3.69 2.88 -35.15
C THR A 250 4.21 3.53 -36.44
N PRO A 251 3.46 3.55 -37.55
CA PRO A 251 3.79 4.41 -38.66
C PRO A 251 3.30 5.83 -38.41
N ALA A 252 4.22 6.78 -38.56
CA ALA A 252 3.95 8.20 -38.63
C ALA A 252 3.00 8.52 -39.79
N THR A 253 1.85 9.12 -39.49
CA THR A 253 1.00 9.74 -40.51
C THR A 253 1.48 11.17 -40.72
N THR A 254 2.15 11.33 -41.86
CA THR A 254 2.43 12.59 -42.56
C THR A 254 1.16 13.41 -42.75
N VAL A 255 1.28 14.69 -42.41
CA VAL A 255 0.35 15.76 -42.76
C VAL A 255 0.35 15.93 -44.28
N ALA A 256 -0.79 15.69 -44.91
CA ALA A 256 -1.08 16.13 -46.27
C ALA A 256 -2.28 17.07 -46.21
N VAL A 257 -2.04 18.31 -46.65
CA VAL A 257 -3.04 19.35 -46.88
C VAL A 257 -3.65 19.08 -48.25
N GLU A 258 -4.96 18.91 -48.32
CA GLU A 258 -5.72 19.14 -49.55
C GLU A 258 -7.16 19.55 -49.23
N ASP A 259 -7.67 20.42 -50.09
CA ASP A 259 -8.66 21.45 -49.87
C ASP A 259 -10.06 21.03 -50.35
N ASP A 260 -11.06 21.75 -49.81
CA ASP A 260 -12.38 22.08 -50.39
C ASP A 260 -13.49 21.01 -50.60
N ALA A 261 -14.61 21.20 -49.87
CA ALA A 261 -16.03 21.13 -50.29
C ALA A 261 -16.99 20.77 -49.12
N PRO A 262 -18.23 21.30 -49.08
CA PRO A 262 -18.86 21.79 -47.85
C PRO A 262 -19.74 20.74 -47.17
N ARG A 263 -19.54 20.53 -45.87
CA ARG A 263 -20.46 19.76 -45.04
C ARG A 263 -21.29 20.68 -44.16
N ALA A 264 -22.60 20.52 -44.29
CA ALA A 264 -23.63 21.29 -43.65
C ALA A 264 -23.48 21.35 -42.11
N SER A 265 -23.87 22.50 -41.61
CA SER A 265 -23.88 22.97 -40.23
C SER A 265 -24.45 21.98 -39.21
N GLU A 266 -23.60 21.53 -38.29
CA GLU A 266 -24.00 21.25 -36.91
C GLU A 266 -23.68 22.47 -36.06
N PRO A 267 -24.52 22.86 -35.07
CA PRO A 267 -24.26 24.02 -34.24
C PRO A 267 -23.09 23.73 -33.31
N VAL A 268 -21.88 24.02 -33.78
CA VAL A 268 -20.71 24.14 -32.92
C VAL A 268 -21.03 25.26 -31.94
N MET A 269 -21.05 24.91 -30.65
CA MET A 269 -21.15 25.86 -29.56
C MET A 269 -19.98 26.84 -29.74
N ARG A 270 -20.26 28.00 -30.33
CA ARG A 270 -19.31 29.09 -30.42
C ARG A 270 -19.12 29.55 -28.99
N VAL A 271 -18.04 29.07 -28.35
CA VAL A 271 -17.48 29.75 -27.19
C VAL A 271 -17.06 31.10 -27.72
N VAL A 272 -17.98 32.05 -27.60
CA VAL A 272 -17.64 33.47 -27.62
C VAL A 272 -16.66 33.58 -26.45
N ALA A 273 -15.38 33.67 -26.76
CA ALA A 273 -14.42 34.18 -25.80
C ALA A 273 -14.97 35.57 -25.45
N GLU A 274 -15.61 35.67 -24.29
CA GLU A 274 -15.90 36.94 -23.68
C GLU A 274 -14.58 37.72 -23.70
N THR A 275 -14.65 38.94 -24.25
CA THR A 275 -13.56 39.91 -24.24
C THR A 275 -12.93 39.87 -22.86
N GLU A 276 -11.63 39.58 -22.81
CA GLU A 276 -10.81 39.49 -21.59
C GLU A 276 -11.39 40.42 -20.52
N ASP A 277 -12.11 39.83 -19.57
CA ASP A 277 -12.54 40.53 -18.38
C ASP A 277 -11.29 41.22 -17.82
N ASP A 278 -11.45 42.49 -17.45
CA ASP A 278 -10.50 43.34 -16.75
C ASP A 278 -9.96 42.62 -15.49
N LEU A 279 -9.07 41.66 -15.67
CA LEU A 279 -8.28 41.09 -14.61
C LEU A 279 -7.37 42.23 -14.17
N PRO A 280 -7.45 42.69 -12.91
CA PRO A 280 -6.58 43.75 -12.44
C PRO A 280 -5.13 43.36 -12.76
N GLU A 281 -4.32 44.32 -13.20
CA GLU A 281 -2.89 44.09 -13.47
C GLU A 281 -2.20 43.74 -12.14
N ILE A 282 -2.20 42.45 -11.78
CA ILE A 282 -1.60 41.97 -10.54
C ILE A 282 -0.08 42.01 -10.75
N GLU A 283 0.57 42.97 -10.10
CA GLU A 283 2.03 43.05 -10.03
C GLU A 283 2.58 41.76 -9.39
N TRP A 284 2.98 40.79 -10.22
CA TRP A 284 3.48 39.50 -9.77
C TRP A 284 4.83 39.68 -9.06
N LYS A 285 4.89 39.28 -7.79
CA LYS A 285 6.12 39.29 -6.98
C LYS A 285 6.55 37.87 -6.70
N LEU A 286 7.82 37.57 -6.97
CA LEU A 286 8.40 36.25 -6.73
C LEU A 286 8.26 35.89 -5.23
N PRO A 287 7.57 34.78 -4.89
CA PRO A 287 7.41 34.39 -3.50
C PRO A 287 8.75 34.02 -2.85
N SER A 288 8.88 34.36 -1.57
CA SER A 288 10.07 34.04 -0.78
C SER A 288 10.18 32.53 -0.50
N ILE A 289 11.41 32.01 -0.54
CA ILE A 289 11.72 30.61 -0.17
C ILE A 289 11.40 30.29 1.30
N ALA A 290 11.10 31.31 2.12
CA ALA A 290 10.65 31.16 3.49
C ALA A 290 9.26 30.51 3.62
N LEU A 291 8.46 30.50 2.55
CA LEU A 291 7.17 29.80 2.51
C LEU A 291 7.31 28.27 2.52
N LEU A 292 8.51 27.74 2.26
CA LEU A 292 8.77 26.31 2.22
C LEU A 292 9.15 25.77 3.60
N ASP A 293 8.63 24.59 3.93
CA ASP A 293 8.90 23.89 5.20
C ASP A 293 10.38 23.48 5.35
N THR A 294 10.91 23.58 6.58
CA THR A 294 12.26 23.08 6.91
C THR A 294 12.16 21.72 7.61
N VAL A 295 12.79 20.69 7.04
CA VAL A 295 12.85 19.35 7.64
C VAL A 295 14.28 19.07 8.13
N THR A 296 14.44 18.80 9.43
CA THR A 296 15.71 18.31 10.00
C THR A 296 15.70 16.79 10.06
N ALA A 297 16.55 16.13 9.27
CA ALA A 297 16.68 14.67 9.27
C ALA A 297 17.43 14.13 10.52
N ARG A 298 17.07 12.93 10.97
CA ARG A 298 17.59 12.28 12.19
C ARG A 298 18.85 11.46 11.91
N ARG A 299 20.02 12.02 12.20
CA ARG A 299 21.35 11.43 11.87
C ARG A 299 21.75 10.20 12.70
N GLU A 300 21.27 10.08 13.94
CA GLU A 300 21.77 9.07 14.90
C GLU A 300 21.47 7.61 14.52
N ARG A 301 20.33 7.32 13.88
CA ARG A 301 19.97 5.92 13.55
C ARG A 301 20.80 5.32 12.40
N MET A 302 21.39 6.17 11.56
CA MET A 302 22.09 5.72 10.35
C MET A 302 23.43 5.06 10.67
N ALA A 303 24.14 5.50 11.71
CA ALA A 303 25.47 4.97 12.03
C ALA A 303 25.45 3.48 12.42
N ASP A 304 24.45 3.08 13.23
CA ASP A 304 24.30 1.68 13.65
C ASP A 304 23.80 0.77 12.52
N GLU A 305 23.04 1.32 11.57
CA GLU A 305 22.61 0.62 10.37
C GLU A 305 23.80 0.35 9.44
N ILE A 306 24.64 1.36 9.19
CA ILE A 306 25.84 1.24 8.36
C ILE A 306 26.76 0.13 8.88
N LYS A 307 27.08 0.12 10.18
CA LYS A 307 27.96 -0.90 10.78
C LYS A 307 27.40 -2.32 10.63
N ARG A 308 26.08 -2.48 10.76
CA ARG A 308 25.42 -3.78 10.58
C ARG A 308 25.47 -4.23 9.13
N ASN A 309 25.17 -3.34 8.19
CA ASN A 309 25.16 -3.65 6.77
C ASN A 309 26.56 -4.01 6.26
N VAL A 310 27.62 -3.31 6.72
CA VAL A 310 29.01 -3.67 6.40
C VAL A 310 29.31 -5.11 6.80
N LYS A 311 28.99 -5.50 8.05
CA LYS A 311 29.24 -6.86 8.55
C LYS A 311 28.46 -7.92 7.75
N ILE A 312 27.21 -7.64 7.41
CA ILE A 312 26.38 -8.55 6.60
C ILE A 312 27.02 -8.71 5.22
N LEU A 313 27.34 -7.61 4.55
CA LEU A 313 27.92 -7.61 3.21
C LEU A 313 29.22 -8.44 3.13
N GLU A 314 30.15 -8.21 4.06
CA GLU A 314 31.40 -8.97 4.16
C GLU A 314 31.14 -10.47 4.42
N SER A 315 30.24 -10.80 5.36
CA SER A 315 29.91 -12.19 5.69
C SER A 315 29.20 -12.93 4.55
N THR A 316 28.30 -12.27 3.84
CA THR A 316 27.55 -12.86 2.73
C THR A 316 28.48 -13.12 1.56
N LEU A 317 29.29 -12.13 1.16
CA LEU A 317 30.26 -12.30 0.08
C LEU A 317 31.28 -13.40 0.40
N GLN A 318 31.74 -13.48 1.66
CA GLN A 318 32.60 -14.56 2.10
C GLN A 318 31.92 -15.94 2.01
N THR A 319 30.64 -16.04 2.35
CA THR A 319 29.85 -17.29 2.26
C THR A 319 29.78 -17.81 0.81
N PHE A 320 29.71 -16.91 -0.17
CA PHE A 320 29.72 -17.25 -1.60
C PHE A 320 31.14 -17.44 -2.17
N GLY A 321 32.18 -17.46 -1.33
CA GLY A 321 33.58 -17.63 -1.72
C GLY A 321 34.17 -16.42 -2.46
N VAL A 322 33.67 -15.22 -2.16
CA VAL A 322 34.14 -13.95 -2.71
C VAL A 322 34.81 -13.14 -1.60
N GLU A 323 36.13 -13.17 -1.57
CA GLU A 323 36.90 -12.37 -0.60
C GLU A 323 36.87 -10.89 -0.99
N CYS A 324 36.37 -10.04 -0.10
CA CYS A 324 36.29 -8.61 -0.30
C CYS A 324 36.25 -7.86 1.03
N LYS A 325 36.52 -6.56 0.99
CA LYS A 325 36.55 -5.69 2.17
C LYS A 325 35.84 -4.38 1.88
N VAL A 326 35.06 -3.87 2.83
CA VAL A 326 34.44 -2.54 2.69
C VAL A 326 35.47 -1.48 3.09
N VAL A 327 35.86 -0.61 2.16
CA VAL A 327 36.87 0.44 2.37
C VAL A 327 36.23 1.77 2.77
N GLY A 328 35.04 2.05 2.24
CA GLY A 328 34.34 3.31 2.46
C GLY A 328 32.83 3.15 2.41
N VAL A 329 32.13 4.09 3.05
CA VAL A 329 30.67 4.17 3.01
C VAL A 329 30.27 5.62 2.80
N ASN A 330 29.45 5.86 1.79
CA ASN A 330 28.91 7.17 1.46
C ASN A 330 27.37 7.18 1.64
N PRO A 331 26.86 7.66 2.79
CA PRO A 331 25.42 7.69 3.06
C PRO A 331 24.74 8.85 2.32
N GLY A 332 23.80 8.52 1.44
CA GLY A 332 22.90 9.48 0.79
C GLY A 332 21.53 9.58 1.47
N PRO A 333 20.62 10.44 0.98
CA PRO A 333 19.29 10.63 1.56
C PRO A 333 18.41 9.38 1.49
N ALA A 334 18.37 8.73 0.32
CA ALA A 334 17.53 7.55 0.07
C ALA A 334 18.33 6.24 0.06
N VAL A 335 19.56 6.29 -0.43
CA VAL A 335 20.45 5.13 -0.60
C VAL A 335 21.80 5.39 0.05
N THR A 336 22.47 4.34 0.49
CA THR A 336 23.86 4.39 0.97
C THR A 336 24.73 3.56 0.03
N GLN A 337 25.81 4.17 -0.47
CA GLN A 337 26.78 3.49 -1.32
C GLN A 337 27.90 2.90 -0.44
N TYR A 338 28.14 1.60 -0.57
CA TYR A 338 29.23 0.88 0.08
C TYR A 338 30.33 0.60 -0.95
N GLU A 339 31.55 1.05 -0.66
CA GLU A 339 32.72 0.82 -1.51
C GLU A 339 33.38 -0.50 -1.12
N VAL A 340 33.16 -1.53 -1.94
CA VAL A 340 33.66 -2.88 -1.73
C VAL A 340 34.90 -3.10 -2.58
N GLN A 341 36.04 -3.33 -1.96
CA GLN A 341 37.26 -3.71 -2.66
C GLN A 341 37.34 -5.24 -2.77
N PRO A 342 37.32 -5.81 -3.99
CA PRO A 342 37.54 -7.23 -4.19
C PRO A 342 39.00 -7.61 -3.87
N GLY A 343 39.21 -8.81 -3.33
CA GLY A 343 40.53 -9.38 -3.11
C GLY A 343 41.25 -9.76 -4.42
N PRO A 344 42.55 -10.05 -4.37
CA PRO A 344 43.32 -10.47 -5.54
C PRO A 344 42.71 -11.71 -6.21
N GLY A 345 42.49 -11.65 -7.53
CA GLY A 345 41.93 -12.78 -8.30
C GLY A 345 40.40 -12.90 -8.28
N VAL A 346 39.69 -12.06 -7.52
CA VAL A 346 38.22 -12.02 -7.53
C VAL A 346 37.72 -11.27 -8.76
N GLN A 347 36.94 -11.95 -9.60
CA GLN A 347 36.33 -11.33 -10.77
C GLN A 347 35.16 -10.42 -10.39
N VAL A 348 35.14 -9.21 -10.95
CA VAL A 348 34.07 -8.23 -10.74
C VAL A 348 32.69 -8.79 -11.15
N LYS A 349 32.64 -9.58 -12.22
CA LYS A 349 31.41 -10.23 -12.71
C LYS A 349 30.75 -11.14 -11.65
N ARG A 350 31.54 -11.73 -10.75
CA ARG A 350 31.03 -12.61 -9.69
C ARG A 350 30.26 -11.81 -8.64
N ILE A 351 30.71 -10.59 -8.33
CA ILE A 351 30.02 -9.69 -7.39
C ILE A 351 28.70 -9.20 -8.01
N THR A 352 28.71 -8.81 -9.29
CA THR A 352 27.49 -8.38 -9.98
C THR A 352 26.46 -9.49 -10.12
N ALA A 353 26.89 -10.75 -10.27
CA ALA A 353 25.99 -11.91 -10.34
C ALA A 353 25.26 -12.19 -9.01
N LEU A 354 25.88 -11.87 -7.87
CA LEU A 354 25.31 -12.08 -6.53
C LEU A 354 24.34 -10.97 -6.10
N GLN A 355 23.95 -10.05 -6.99
CA GLN A 355 23.08 -8.92 -6.67
C GLN A 355 21.78 -9.34 -5.97
N ASN A 356 21.12 -10.40 -6.46
CA ASN A 356 19.86 -10.89 -5.90
C ASN A 356 20.06 -11.51 -4.51
N ASP A 357 21.12 -12.29 -4.34
CA ASP A 357 21.44 -12.94 -3.06
C ASP A 357 21.84 -11.92 -1.99
N LEU A 358 22.57 -10.87 -2.39
CA LEU A 358 22.90 -9.75 -1.51
C LEU A 358 21.64 -8.96 -1.13
N SER A 359 20.69 -8.77 -2.05
CA SER A 359 19.40 -8.14 -1.77
C SER A 359 18.62 -8.93 -0.71
N LEU A 360 18.64 -10.26 -0.81
CA LEU A 360 18.01 -11.16 0.15
C LEU A 360 18.68 -11.10 1.52
N ALA A 361 20.01 -11.17 1.58
CA ALA A 361 20.76 -11.15 2.84
C ALA A 361 20.62 -9.82 3.59
N LEU A 362 20.54 -8.70 2.87
CA LEU A 362 20.34 -7.37 3.46
C LEU A 362 18.86 -7.05 3.76
N ALA A 363 17.93 -7.95 3.39
CA ALA A 363 16.49 -7.74 3.46
C ALA A 363 16.07 -6.38 2.86
N ALA A 364 16.68 -6.04 1.72
CA ALA A 364 16.52 -4.76 1.05
C ALA A 364 15.83 -4.93 -0.30
N ALA A 365 15.20 -3.84 -0.77
CA ALA A 365 14.74 -3.68 -2.15
C ALA A 365 15.92 -3.81 -3.14
N PRO A 366 15.67 -4.08 -4.44
CA PRO A 366 16.73 -4.40 -5.41
C PRO A 366 17.90 -3.42 -5.32
N LEU A 367 19.09 -4.00 -5.10
CA LEU A 367 20.35 -3.27 -4.99
C LEU A 367 20.85 -2.86 -6.37
N ARG A 368 21.57 -1.74 -6.44
CA ARG A 368 22.30 -1.32 -7.65
C ARG A 368 23.79 -1.54 -7.43
N ILE A 369 24.43 -2.28 -8.31
CA ILE A 369 25.88 -2.52 -8.27
C ILE A 369 26.54 -1.75 -9.42
N GLU A 370 27.37 -0.77 -9.07
CA GLU A 370 28.22 -0.03 -9.99
C GLU A 370 29.63 -0.61 -9.95
N ALA A 371 30.00 -1.32 -11.02
CA ALA A 371 31.27 -2.02 -11.08
C ALA A 371 31.97 -1.77 -12.43
N PRO A 372 33.22 -1.27 -12.45
CA PRO A 372 33.99 -0.62 -11.37
C PRO A 372 33.63 0.87 -11.17
N ILE A 373 33.90 1.42 -9.98
CA ILE A 373 33.75 2.88 -9.73
C ILE A 373 34.83 3.63 -10.53
N PRO A 374 34.49 4.62 -11.37
CA PRO A 374 35.48 5.42 -12.09
C PRO A 374 36.51 6.05 -11.14
N GLY A 375 37.80 5.80 -11.38
CA GLY A 375 38.90 6.36 -10.58
C GLY A 375 39.20 5.65 -9.25
N LYS A 376 38.49 4.55 -8.92
CA LYS A 376 38.78 3.72 -7.73
C LYS A 376 38.78 2.23 -8.08
N SER A 377 39.68 1.46 -7.47
CA SER A 377 39.70 -0.01 -7.60
C SER A 377 38.69 -0.68 -6.66
N ALA A 378 37.42 -0.24 -6.71
CA ALA A 378 36.34 -0.73 -5.86
C ALA A 378 35.03 -0.85 -6.64
N VAL A 379 34.12 -1.66 -6.11
CA VAL A 379 32.75 -1.87 -6.59
C VAL A 379 31.81 -1.11 -5.65
N GLY A 380 30.95 -0.27 -6.21
CA GLY A 380 29.96 0.49 -5.47
C GLY A 380 28.66 -0.31 -5.35
N ILE A 381 28.23 -0.63 -4.13
CA ILE A 381 26.94 -1.28 -3.88
C ILE A 381 26.01 -0.27 -3.22
N GLU A 382 24.96 0.12 -3.91
CA GLU A 382 23.94 1.03 -3.39
C GLU A 382 22.82 0.24 -2.70
N VAL A 383 22.69 0.45 -1.39
CA VAL A 383 21.66 -0.19 -0.56
C VAL A 383 20.64 0.87 -0.13
N PRO A 384 19.33 0.63 -0.34
CA PRO A 384 18.27 1.50 0.17
C PRO A 384 18.32 1.64 1.70
N ASN A 385 18.19 2.87 2.21
CA ASN A 385 18.15 3.15 3.64
C ASN A 385 16.80 2.70 4.23
N LYS A 386 16.79 2.04 5.40
CA LYS A 386 15.53 1.67 6.08
C LYS A 386 14.67 2.88 6.45
N SER A 387 15.29 4.01 6.71
CA SER A 387 14.63 5.31 6.88
C SER A 387 15.20 6.33 5.91
N ALA A 388 14.65 6.40 4.71
CA ALA A 388 15.00 7.43 3.73
C ALA A 388 14.68 8.84 4.28
N SER A 389 15.63 9.75 4.12
CA SER A 389 15.45 11.16 4.44
C SER A 389 14.70 11.84 3.31
N LEU A 390 13.64 12.59 3.65
CA LEU A 390 12.88 13.36 2.69
C LEU A 390 13.73 14.55 2.21
N VAL A 391 13.86 14.69 0.89
CA VAL A 391 14.48 15.86 0.26
C VAL A 391 13.38 16.87 0.00
N THR A 392 13.46 18.03 0.65
CA THR A 392 12.52 19.15 0.45
C THR A 392 12.94 19.98 -0.76
N ILE A 393 11.99 20.72 -1.33
CA ILE A 393 12.25 21.68 -2.43
C ILE A 393 13.12 22.86 -1.96
N ARG A 394 13.07 23.17 -0.66
CA ARG A 394 13.77 24.31 -0.05
C ARG A 394 15.29 24.19 -0.07
#